data_AF-A0A497Q2Y4-F1
#
_entry.id   AF-A0A497Q2Y4-F1
#
_cell.length_a   1.000
_cell.length_b   1.000
_cell.length_c   1.000
_cell.angle_alpha   90.00
_cell.angle_beta   90.00
_cell.angle_gamma   90.00
#
_symmetry.space_group_name_H-M   'P 1'
#
loop_
_entity.id
_entity.type
_entity.pdbx_description
1 polymer ?
#
loop_
_entity_poly.entity_id
_entity_poly.type
_entity_poly.pdbx_seq_one_letter_code
_entity_poly.pdbx_strand_id
1 'polypeptide(L)'
;AKSLREWYYTLKGLLYLLILVFVFNYFLVSPIFGIITVLRLLALASSFSVFFLTVHPDDLTQALIQMKIPFDYAFSLSLAIRFVPTIAQESQSIMDAQMSRGLELQKGSLIQKARNYLPILVPLIVNSIRRALQIAESLESRGFGAEEKRTYLYELKMRFSDYLVICLFLASFLLLLLDRYFLLQYLFS
;
A
#
# COMPACT_ATOMS: atom_id res chain seq x y z
N ALA A 1 13.62 15.94 -7.25
CA ALA A 1 12.71 17.11 -7.32
C ALA A 1 11.23 16.70 -7.40
N LYS A 2 10.83 15.79 -8.30
CA LYS A 2 9.42 15.34 -8.44
C LYS A 2 8.89 14.59 -7.19
N SER A 3 9.67 13.67 -6.63
CA SER A 3 9.32 12.92 -5.42
C SER A 3 9.11 13.80 -4.17
N LEU A 4 9.94 14.84 -3.98
CA LEU A 4 9.80 15.79 -2.86
C LEU A 4 8.51 16.61 -2.96
N ARG A 5 8.10 16.96 -4.18
CA ARG A 5 6.85 17.68 -4.42
C ARG A 5 5.64 16.79 -4.11
N GLU A 6 5.67 15.54 -4.57
CA GLU A 6 4.62 14.55 -4.28
C GLU A 6 4.51 14.26 -2.77
N TRP A 7 5.65 14.09 -2.10
CA TRP A 7 5.71 13.95 -0.65
C TRP A 7 5.09 15.14 0.09
N TYR A 8 5.41 16.38 -0.31
CA TYR A 8 4.81 17.58 0.26
C TYR A 8 3.28 17.61 0.08
N TYR A 9 2.76 17.20 -1.08
CA TYR A 9 1.31 17.13 -1.30
C TYR A 9 0.63 16.07 -0.43
N THR A 10 1.27 14.91 -0.22
CA THR A 10 0.73 13.89 0.71
C THR A 10 0.63 14.42 2.14
N LEU A 11 1.64 15.18 2.60
CA LEU A 11 1.62 15.79 3.93
C LEU A 11 0.63 16.96 4.02
N LYS A 12 0.53 17.78 2.97
CA LYS A 12 -0.42 18.89 2.92
C LYS A 12 -1.87 18.39 3.00
N GLY A 13 -2.17 17.25 2.40
CA GLY A 13 -3.48 16.59 2.51
C GLY A 13 -3.84 16.21 3.95
N LEU A 14 -2.85 15.88 4.78
CA LEU A 14 -3.05 15.51 6.19
C LEU A 14 -3.10 16.70 7.14
N LEU A 15 -2.82 17.92 6.68
CA LEU A 15 -2.70 19.10 7.53
C LEU A 15 -3.97 19.37 8.35
N TYR A 16 -5.15 19.24 7.73
CA TYR A 16 -6.43 19.40 8.43
C TYR A 16 -6.61 18.38 9.55
N LEU A 17 -6.22 17.11 9.30
CA LEU A 17 -6.28 16.05 10.30
C LEU A 17 -5.29 16.32 11.44
N LEU A 18 -4.07 16.76 11.13
CA LEU A 18 -3.05 17.05 12.14
C LEU A 18 -3.46 18.21 13.04
N ILE A 19 -4.05 19.28 12.48
CA ILE A 19 -4.60 20.40 13.27
C ILE A 19 -5.74 19.91 14.17
N LEU A 20 -6.66 19.10 13.64
CA LEU A 20 -7.78 18.55 14.42
C LEU A 20 -7.26 17.71 15.60
N VAL A 21 -6.30 16.82 15.36
CA VAL A 21 -5.68 16.00 16.40
C VAL A 21 -4.97 16.87 17.44
N PHE A 22 -4.27 17.92 17.01
CA PHE A 22 -3.59 18.85 17.92
C PHE A 22 -4.58 19.56 18.85
N VAL A 23 -5.63 20.17 18.28
CA VAL A 23 -6.64 20.93 19.03
C VAL A 23 -7.38 20.01 20.02
N PHE A 24 -7.74 18.81 19.58
CA PHE A 24 -8.41 17.84 20.42
C PHE A 24 -7.54 17.39 21.61
N ASN A 25 -6.25 17.10 21.37
CA ASN A 25 -5.32 16.72 22.44
C ASN A 25 -4.95 17.90 23.36
N TYR A 26 -4.90 19.12 22.83
CA TYR A 26 -4.70 20.33 23.61
C TYR A 26 -5.82 20.54 24.62
N PHE A 27 -7.07 20.32 24.20
CA PHE A 27 -8.24 20.51 25.06
C PHE A 27 -8.46 19.37 26.07
N LEU A 28 -8.21 18.12 25.67
CA LEU A 28 -8.55 16.95 26.50
C LEU A 28 -7.42 16.45 27.41
N VAL A 29 -6.16 16.62 27.02
CA VAL A 29 -5.03 15.97 27.71
C VAL A 29 -3.98 16.99 28.14
N SER A 30 -3.19 17.50 27.20
CA SER A 30 -2.08 18.43 27.47
C SER A 30 -1.49 18.94 26.14
N PRO A 31 -1.02 20.20 26.08
CA PRO A 31 -0.32 20.74 24.91
C PRO A 31 0.88 19.89 24.48
N ILE A 32 1.69 19.40 25.44
CA ILE A 32 2.89 18.60 25.15
C ILE A 32 2.51 17.26 24.51
N PHE A 33 1.47 16.61 25.02
CA PHE A 33 0.98 15.36 24.46
C PHE A 33 0.42 15.55 23.05
N GLY A 34 -0.25 16.69 22.79
CA GLY A 34 -0.68 17.09 21.46
C GLY A 34 0.47 17.20 20.47
N ILE A 35 1.55 17.90 20.84
CA ILE A 35 2.76 18.04 19.99
C ILE A 35 3.36 16.67 19.67
N ILE A 36 3.55 15.82 20.69
CA ILE A 36 4.13 14.48 20.53
C ILE A 36 3.27 13.62 19.57
N THR A 37 1.95 13.69 19.71
CA THR A 37 1.02 12.91 18.88
C THR A 37 1.05 13.37 17.43
N VAL A 38 1.07 14.69 17.18
CA VAL A 38 1.20 15.25 15.82
C VAL A 38 2.53 14.84 15.19
N LEU A 39 3.64 14.95 15.93
CA LEU A 39 4.96 14.55 15.44
C LEU A 39 5.00 13.06 15.10
N ARG A 40 4.37 12.21 15.92
CA ARG A 40 4.24 10.77 15.66
C ARG A 40 3.48 10.49 14.37
N LEU A 41 2.34 11.15 14.16
CA LEU A 41 1.54 10.99 12.95
C LEU A 41 2.29 11.47 11.70
N LEU A 42 3.02 12.59 11.81
CA LEU A 42 3.88 13.08 10.74
C LEU A 42 5.00 12.09 10.39
N ALA A 43 5.66 11.50 11.40
CA ALA A 43 6.70 10.50 11.19
C ALA A 43 6.16 9.21 10.54
N LEU A 44 4.96 8.77 10.92
CA LEU A 44 4.31 7.61 10.29
C LEU A 44 3.93 7.93 8.84
N ALA A 45 3.27 9.07 8.61
CA ALA A 45 2.85 9.48 7.27
C ALA A 45 4.04 9.65 6.32
N SER A 46 5.14 10.25 6.77
CA SER A 46 6.34 10.41 5.97
C SER A 46 6.98 9.06 5.64
N SER A 47 7.04 8.13 6.59
CA SER A 47 7.58 6.78 6.40
C SER A 47 6.82 6.01 5.32
N PHE A 48 5.48 5.99 5.42
CA PHE A 48 4.64 5.35 4.39
C PHE A 48 4.77 6.03 3.03
N SER A 49 4.78 7.37 2.99
CA SER A 49 4.91 8.13 1.74
C SER A 49 6.22 7.81 1.03
N VAL A 50 7.35 7.78 1.75
CA VAL A 50 8.65 7.38 1.18
C VAL A 50 8.58 5.94 0.65
N PHE A 51 8.05 5.00 1.45
CA PHE A 51 7.93 3.59 1.03
C PHE A 51 7.16 3.44 -0.28
N PHE A 52 5.96 4.04 -0.40
CA PHE A 52 5.15 3.92 -1.61
C PHE A 52 5.74 4.65 -2.82
N LEU A 53 6.53 5.70 -2.60
CA LEU A 53 7.20 6.44 -3.68
C LEU A 53 8.47 5.76 -4.19
N THR A 54 9.12 4.93 -3.38
CA THR A 54 10.41 4.32 -3.74
C THR A 54 10.34 2.83 -4.06
N VAL A 55 9.32 2.11 -3.58
CA VAL A 55 9.22 0.65 -3.75
C VAL A 55 8.34 0.31 -4.94
N HIS A 56 8.91 -0.36 -5.94
CA HIS A 56 8.15 -0.90 -7.07
C HIS A 56 7.51 -2.26 -6.71
N PRO A 57 6.29 -2.55 -7.21
CA PRO A 57 5.62 -3.84 -6.96
C PRO A 57 6.41 -5.08 -7.41
N ASP A 58 7.19 -4.95 -8.47
CA ASP A 58 8.03 -6.04 -8.97
C ASP A 58 9.18 -6.36 -7.97
N ASP A 59 9.77 -5.33 -7.34
CA ASP A 59 10.79 -5.52 -6.30
C ASP A 59 10.22 -6.20 -5.06
N LEU A 60 8.99 -5.83 -4.69
CA LEU A 60 8.26 -6.47 -3.59
C LEU A 60 8.05 -7.96 -3.87
N THR A 61 7.70 -8.32 -5.10
CA THR A 61 7.51 -9.71 -5.51
C THR A 61 8.79 -10.52 -5.37
N GLN A 62 9.91 -9.96 -5.86
CA GLN A 62 11.21 -10.61 -5.75
C GLN A 62 11.69 -10.74 -4.31
N ALA A 63 11.42 -9.73 -3.47
CA ALA A 63 11.70 -9.81 -2.04
C ALA A 63 10.94 -10.98 -1.38
N LEU A 64 9.67 -11.19 -1.70
CA LEU A 64 8.89 -12.32 -1.18
C LEU A 64 9.48 -13.68 -1.60
N ILE A 65 9.93 -13.79 -2.86
CA ILE A 65 10.59 -14.99 -3.37
C ILE A 65 11.89 -15.26 -2.59
N GLN A 66 12.71 -14.23 -2.35
CA GLN A 66 13.94 -14.36 -1.57
C GLN A 66 13.69 -14.68 -0.09
N MET A 67 12.54 -14.25 0.45
CA MET A 67 12.06 -14.63 1.78
C MET A 67 11.55 -16.08 1.85
N LYS A 68 11.71 -16.87 0.78
CA LYS A 68 11.28 -18.27 0.67
C LYS A 68 9.76 -18.48 0.69
N ILE A 69 8.99 -17.45 0.32
CA ILE A 69 7.55 -17.62 0.09
C ILE A 69 7.38 -18.41 -1.22
N PRO A 70 6.46 -19.40 -1.28
CA PRO A 70 6.22 -20.15 -2.49
C PRO A 70 5.91 -19.23 -3.68
N PHE A 71 6.53 -19.53 -4.82
CA PHE A 71 6.49 -18.69 -6.02
C PHE A 71 5.06 -18.35 -6.45
N ASP A 72 4.13 -19.30 -6.34
CA ASP A 72 2.74 -19.12 -6.77
C ASP A 72 2.04 -17.97 -6.02
N TYR A 73 2.33 -17.80 -4.72
CA TYR A 73 1.79 -16.69 -3.93
C TYR A 73 2.40 -15.35 -4.32
N ALA A 74 3.74 -15.31 -4.47
CA ALA A 74 4.44 -14.10 -4.89
C ALA A 74 4.00 -13.66 -6.30
N PHE A 75 3.92 -14.61 -7.22
CA PHE A 75 3.47 -14.39 -8.60
C PHE A 75 2.02 -13.90 -8.64
N SER A 76 1.12 -14.54 -7.89
CA SER A 76 -0.29 -14.15 -7.83
C SER A 76 -0.48 -12.75 -7.26
N LEU A 77 0.28 -12.37 -6.23
CA LEU A 77 0.28 -11.02 -5.68
C LEU A 77 0.77 -9.98 -6.71
N SER A 78 1.90 -10.27 -7.37
CA SER A 78 2.46 -9.41 -8.42
C SER A 78 1.45 -9.16 -9.53
N LEU A 79 0.81 -10.23 -10.00
CA LEU A 79 -0.20 -10.20 -11.03
C LEU A 79 -1.42 -9.38 -10.59
N ALA A 80 -1.90 -9.58 -9.36
CA ALA A 80 -3.01 -8.82 -8.80
C ALA A 80 -2.72 -7.31 -8.76
N ILE A 81 -1.55 -6.90 -8.24
CA ILE A 81 -1.16 -5.48 -8.17
C ILE A 81 -1.08 -4.87 -9.56
N ARG A 82 -0.53 -5.59 -10.54
CA ARG A 82 -0.42 -5.12 -11.93
C ARG A 82 -1.78 -4.91 -12.60
N PHE A 83 -2.81 -5.65 -12.20
CA PHE A 83 -4.17 -5.50 -12.75
C PHE A 83 -5.02 -4.45 -12.06
N VAL A 84 -4.66 -3.97 -10.87
CA VAL A 84 -5.36 -2.86 -10.21
C VAL A 84 -5.61 -1.66 -11.15
N PRO A 85 -4.62 -1.10 -11.87
CA PRO A 85 -4.86 0.03 -12.77
C PRO A 85 -5.79 -0.33 -13.93
N THR A 86 -5.67 -1.55 -14.49
CA THR A 86 -6.54 -2.02 -15.57
C THR A 86 -7.98 -2.16 -15.10
N ILE A 87 -8.21 -2.75 -13.92
CA ILE A 87 -9.54 -2.90 -13.32
C ILE A 87 -10.14 -1.52 -12.99
N ALA A 88 -9.34 -0.56 -12.55
CA ALA A 88 -9.81 0.80 -12.29
C ALA A 88 -10.28 1.51 -13.57
N GLN A 89 -9.51 1.41 -14.66
CA GLN A 89 -9.89 1.96 -15.97
C GLN A 89 -11.15 1.29 -16.54
N GLU A 90 -11.23 -0.03 -16.39
CA GLU A 90 -12.38 -0.82 -16.82
C GLU A 90 -13.64 -0.47 -16.01
N SER A 91 -13.51 -0.34 -14.69
CA SER A 91 -14.58 0.13 -13.81
C SER A 91 -15.10 1.50 -14.24
N GLN A 92 -14.20 2.43 -14.57
CA GLN A 92 -14.58 3.77 -15.05
C GLN A 92 -15.33 3.67 -16.38
N SER A 93 -14.82 2.88 -17.33
CA SER A 93 -15.45 2.70 -18.64
C SER A 93 -16.86 2.09 -18.53
N ILE A 94 -17.03 1.09 -17.66
CA ILE A 94 -18.34 0.48 -17.38
C ILE A 94 -19.28 1.50 -16.72
N MET A 95 -18.76 2.29 -15.77
CA MET A 95 -19.53 3.32 -15.09
C MET A 95 -20.06 4.36 -16.09
N ASP A 96 -19.21 4.87 -16.98
CA ASP A 96 -19.58 5.84 -18.01
C ASP A 96 -20.61 5.27 -19.00
N ALA A 97 -20.46 4.00 -19.39
CA ALA A 97 -21.41 3.31 -20.26
C ALA A 97 -22.79 3.13 -19.60
N GLN A 98 -22.83 2.79 -18.31
CA GLN A 98 -24.11 2.63 -17.59
C GLN A 98 -24.78 3.97 -17.32
N MET A 99 -24.02 5.02 -16.99
CA MET A 99 -24.56 6.39 -16.85
C MET A 99 -25.16 6.89 -18.16
N SER A 100 -24.51 6.59 -19.30
CA SER A 100 -25.04 6.90 -20.64
C SER A 100 -26.36 6.17 -20.95
N ARG A 101 -26.62 5.03 -20.30
CA ARG A 101 -27.89 4.27 -20.38
C ARG A 101 -28.93 4.76 -19.38
N GLY A 102 -28.68 5.85 -18.67
CA GLY A 102 -29.61 6.45 -17.70
C GLY A 102 -29.47 5.94 -16.27
N LEU A 103 -28.39 5.22 -15.93
CA LEU A 103 -28.14 4.81 -14.54
C LEU A 103 -27.70 6.02 -13.69
N GLU A 104 -28.52 6.40 -12.72
CA GLU A 104 -28.21 7.50 -11.78
C GLU A 104 -27.60 6.96 -10.48
N LEU A 105 -26.26 6.96 -10.39
CA LEU A 105 -25.54 6.37 -9.24
C LEU A 105 -25.75 7.11 -7.91
N GLN A 106 -25.95 8.42 -7.96
CA GLN A 106 -26.02 9.25 -6.75
C GLN A 106 -27.44 9.44 -6.19
N LYS A 107 -28.47 8.88 -6.83
CA LYS A 107 -29.88 9.09 -6.47
C LYS A 107 -30.39 8.04 -5.49
N GLY A 108 -31.27 8.46 -4.58
CA GLY A 108 -31.96 7.59 -3.62
C GLY A 108 -31.30 7.50 -2.25
N SER A 109 -31.83 6.61 -1.40
CA SER A 109 -31.30 6.31 -0.07
C SER A 109 -29.94 5.60 -0.15
N LEU A 110 -29.20 5.52 0.95
CA LEU A 110 -27.88 4.83 0.99
C LEU A 110 -27.94 3.39 0.45
N ILE A 111 -29.02 2.66 0.76
CA ILE A 111 -29.26 1.29 0.27
C ILE A 111 -29.48 1.29 -1.24
N GLN A 112 -30.24 2.26 -1.75
CA GLN A 112 -30.52 2.38 -3.17
C GLN A 112 -29.25 2.73 -3.96
N LYS A 113 -28.41 3.63 -3.44
CA LYS A 113 -27.10 3.93 -4.03
C LYS A 113 -26.22 2.69 -4.11
N ALA A 114 -26.16 1.88 -3.05
CA ALA A 114 -25.42 0.62 -3.07
C ALA A 114 -25.95 -0.35 -4.15
N ARG A 115 -27.28 -0.46 -4.28
CA ARG A 115 -27.91 -1.28 -5.33
C ARG A 115 -27.61 -0.76 -6.74
N ASN A 116 -27.49 0.55 -6.92
CA ASN A 116 -27.18 1.17 -8.20
C ASN A 116 -25.76 0.82 -8.70
N TYR A 117 -24.86 0.31 -7.86
CA TYR A 117 -23.54 -0.18 -8.30
C TYR A 117 -23.54 -1.62 -8.81
N LEU A 118 -24.60 -2.41 -8.56
CA LEU A 118 -24.67 -3.80 -9.05
C LEU A 118 -24.51 -3.93 -10.58
N PRO A 119 -25.11 -3.07 -11.43
CA PRO A 119 -24.91 -3.11 -12.87
C PRO A 119 -23.48 -2.82 -13.34
N ILE A 120 -22.62 -2.29 -12.47
CA ILE A 120 -21.19 -2.06 -12.72
C ILE A 120 -20.37 -3.26 -12.23
N LEU A 121 -20.68 -3.78 -11.03
CA LEU A 121 -19.95 -4.89 -10.42
C LEU A 121 -20.06 -6.19 -11.23
N VAL A 122 -21.27 -6.53 -11.71
CA VAL A 122 -21.49 -7.76 -12.47
C VAL A 122 -20.61 -7.85 -13.72
N PRO A 123 -20.62 -6.87 -14.66
CA PRO A 123 -19.74 -6.94 -15.83
C PRO A 123 -18.26 -6.88 -15.46
N LEU A 124 -17.87 -6.11 -14.43
CA LEU A 124 -16.48 -6.02 -13.98
C LEU A 124 -15.95 -7.39 -13.49
N ILE A 125 -16.76 -8.13 -12.73
CA ILE A 125 -16.42 -9.48 -12.27
C ILE A 125 -16.34 -10.45 -13.46
N VAL A 126 -17.32 -10.43 -14.35
CA VAL A 126 -17.34 -11.31 -15.54
C VAL A 126 -16.09 -11.07 -16.41
N ASN A 127 -15.73 -9.81 -16.63
CA ASN A 127 -14.54 -9.47 -17.42
C ASN A 127 -13.25 -9.85 -16.70
N SER A 128 -13.19 -9.70 -15.38
CA SER A 128 -12.05 -10.14 -14.56
C SER A 128 -11.84 -11.66 -14.62
N ILE A 129 -12.93 -12.44 -14.57
CA ILE A 129 -12.88 -13.91 -14.71
C ILE A 129 -12.40 -14.29 -16.12
N ARG A 130 -12.97 -13.68 -17.17
CA ARG A 130 -12.52 -13.94 -18.55
C ARG A 130 -11.04 -13.62 -18.73
N ARG A 131 -10.58 -12.50 -18.16
CA ARG A 131 -9.18 -12.09 -18.19
C ARG A 131 -8.29 -13.11 -17.47
N ALA A 132 -8.71 -13.59 -16.30
CA ALA A 132 -7.96 -14.61 -15.56
C ALA A 132 -7.80 -15.90 -16.38
N LEU A 133 -8.85 -16.36 -17.06
CA LEU A 133 -8.80 -17.52 -17.96
C LEU A 133 -7.83 -17.30 -19.14
N GLN A 134 -7.92 -16.14 -19.81
CA GLN A 134 -7.00 -15.79 -20.90
C GLN A 134 -5.55 -15.76 -20.45
N ILE A 135 -5.28 -15.26 -19.23
CA ILE A 135 -3.93 -15.25 -18.67
C ILE A 135 -3.47 -16.68 -18.40
N ALA A 136 -4.31 -17.52 -17.79
CA ALA A 136 -3.99 -18.92 -17.53
C ALA A 136 -3.63 -19.66 -18.83
N GLU A 137 -4.46 -19.55 -19.87
CA GLU A 137 -4.19 -20.12 -21.20
C GLU A 137 -2.88 -19.59 -21.81
N SER A 138 -2.63 -18.28 -21.67
CA SER A 138 -1.38 -17.67 -22.16
C SER A 138 -0.15 -18.13 -21.39
N LEU A 139 -0.27 -18.42 -20.10
CA LEU A 139 0.80 -18.93 -19.26
C LEU A 139 1.08 -20.40 -19.59
N GLU A 140 0.04 -21.21 -19.74
CA GLU A 140 0.15 -22.61 -20.14
C GLU A 140 0.82 -22.77 -21.51
N SER A 141 0.41 -21.97 -22.51
CA SER A 141 1.05 -21.97 -23.84
C SER A 141 2.53 -21.58 -23.82
N ARG A 142 2.98 -20.87 -22.77
CA ARG A 142 4.39 -20.51 -22.54
C ARG A 142 5.14 -21.52 -21.66
N GLY A 143 4.52 -22.65 -21.32
CA GLY A 143 5.13 -23.67 -20.47
C GLY A 143 5.21 -23.27 -18.99
N PHE A 144 4.34 -22.38 -18.51
CA PHE A 144 4.31 -22.01 -17.10
C PHE A 144 4.00 -23.25 -16.24
N GLY A 145 4.94 -23.61 -15.35
CA GLY A 145 4.82 -24.79 -14.50
C GLY A 145 5.43 -26.07 -15.09
N ALA A 146 6.01 -26.02 -16.30
CA ALA A 146 6.65 -27.17 -16.92
C ALA A 146 7.97 -27.59 -16.22
N GLU A 147 8.69 -26.65 -15.61
CA GLU A 147 9.91 -26.91 -14.85
C GLU A 147 9.74 -26.58 -13.36
N GLU A 148 10.30 -27.44 -12.51
CA GLU A 148 10.31 -27.29 -11.05
C GLU A 148 11.30 -26.19 -10.60
N LYS A 149 12.43 -26.06 -11.30
CA LYS A 149 13.44 -25.03 -11.03
C LYS A 149 13.20 -23.81 -11.91
N ARG A 150 12.72 -22.72 -11.30
CA ARG A 150 12.52 -21.43 -11.98
C ARG A 150 13.83 -20.64 -12.05
N THR A 151 14.09 -20.01 -13.20
CA THR A 151 15.17 -19.03 -13.38
C THR A 151 14.62 -17.61 -13.29
N TYR A 152 15.29 -16.73 -12.55
CA TYR A 152 14.88 -15.34 -12.38
C TYR A 152 15.73 -14.41 -13.26
N LEU A 153 15.08 -13.53 -14.02
CA LEU A 153 15.78 -12.54 -14.85
C LEU A 153 16.42 -11.43 -14.02
N TYR A 154 15.79 -11.06 -12.90
CA TYR A 154 16.25 -10.06 -11.96
C TYR A 154 16.33 -10.65 -10.56
N GLU A 155 17.49 -10.52 -9.92
CA GLU A 155 17.71 -10.92 -8.53
C GLU A 155 18.03 -9.67 -7.71
N LEU A 156 17.34 -9.48 -6.57
CA LEU A 156 17.74 -8.44 -5.61
C LEU A 156 19.08 -8.85 -5.00
N LYS A 157 20.07 -7.96 -5.10
CA LYS A 157 21.36 -8.12 -4.45
C LYS A 157 21.52 -7.01 -3.42
N MET A 158 21.69 -7.39 -2.16
CA MET A 158 21.99 -6.45 -1.09
C MET A 158 23.34 -5.78 -1.36
N ARG A 159 23.33 -4.45 -1.43
CA ARG A 159 24.54 -3.64 -1.55
C ARG A 159 25.11 -3.33 -0.18
N PHE A 160 26.37 -2.94 -0.13
CA PHE A 160 27.01 -2.52 1.12
C PHE A 160 26.28 -1.35 1.79
N SER A 161 25.69 -0.45 0.99
CA SER A 161 24.81 0.62 1.48
C SER A 161 23.63 0.09 2.29
N ASP A 162 23.05 -1.03 1.88
CA ASP A 162 21.83 -1.59 2.47
C ASP A 162 22.17 -2.17 3.85
N TYR A 163 23.30 -2.86 3.96
CA TYR A 163 23.83 -3.33 5.25
C TYR A 163 24.15 -2.19 6.21
N LEU A 164 24.75 -1.10 5.72
CA LEU A 164 25.03 0.08 6.53
C LEU A 164 23.75 0.71 7.09
N VAL A 165 22.73 0.88 6.24
CA VAL A 165 21.43 1.43 6.65
C VAL A 165 20.74 0.52 7.67
N ILE A 166 20.75 -0.80 7.45
CA ILE A 166 20.18 -1.77 8.40
C ILE A 166 20.91 -1.70 9.75
N CYS A 167 22.24 -1.63 9.74
CA CYS A 167 23.04 -1.55 10.97
C CYS A 167 22.75 -0.27 11.76
N LEU A 168 22.73 0.89 11.09
CA LEU A 168 22.39 2.17 11.72
C LEU A 168 20.96 2.17 12.27
N PHE A 169 20.02 1.57 11.54
CA PHE A 169 18.65 1.43 12.00
C PHE A 169 18.56 0.57 13.27
N LEU A 170 19.17 -0.61 13.28
CA LEU A 170 19.20 -1.50 14.44
C LEU A 170 19.89 -0.86 15.66
N ALA A 171 21.00 -0.14 15.43
CA ALA A 171 21.69 0.58 16.49
C ALA A 171 20.82 1.68 17.10
N SER A 172 20.17 2.51 16.28
CA SER A 172 19.26 3.55 16.77
C SER A 172 18.05 2.97 17.52
N PHE A 173 17.51 1.86 17.04
CA PHE A 173 16.41 1.15 17.70
C PHE A 173 16.82 0.59 19.08
N LEU A 174 18.00 -0.02 19.17
CA LEU A 174 18.54 -0.53 20.44
C LEU A 174 18.79 0.59 21.46
N LEU A 175 19.36 1.72 21.03
CA LEU A 175 19.56 2.88 21.90
C LEU A 175 18.23 3.39 22.48
N LEU A 176 17.20 3.52 21.65
CA LEU A 176 15.87 3.95 22.11
C LEU A 176 15.23 2.95 23.09
N LEU A 177 15.45 1.64 22.91
CA LEU A 177 14.98 0.64 23.85
C LEU A 177 15.71 0.70 25.19
N LEU A 178 17.03 0.93 25.19
CA LEU A 178 17.81 1.11 26.40
C LEU A 178 17.37 2.36 27.16
N ASP A 179 17.23 3.50 26.49
CA ASP A 179 16.72 4.74 27.10
C ASP A 179 15.37 4.51 27.78
N ARG A 180 14.46 3.81 27.08
CA ARG A 180 13.13 3.50 27.62
C ARG A 180 13.21 2.53 28.81
N TYR A 181 14.09 1.53 28.76
CA TYR A 181 14.30 0.58 29.85
C TYR A 181 14.82 1.29 31.10
N PHE A 182 15.85 2.14 30.96
CA PHE A 182 16.39 2.93 32.08
C PHE A 182 15.36 3.89 32.67
N LEU A 183 14.55 4.55 31.84
CA LEU A 183 13.51 5.46 32.30
C LEU A 183 12.41 4.74 33.08
N LEU A 184 12.03 3.52 32.66
CA LEU A 184 11.10 2.68 33.41
C LEU A 184 11.71 2.22 34.74
N GLN A 185 12.98 1.82 34.75
CA GLN A 185 13.65 1.41 35.99
C GLN A 185 13.77 2.57 37.00
N TYR A 186 14.03 3.78 36.53
CA TYR A 186 14.07 4.98 37.39
C TYR A 186 12.69 5.36 37.95
N LEU A 187 11.60 5.11 37.21
CA LEU A 187 10.24 5.46 37.63
C LEU A 187 9.63 4.42 38.62
N PHE A 188 10.16 3.20 38.65
CA PHE A 188 9.73 2.11 39.54
C PHE A 188 10.68 1.87 40.74
N SER A 189 11.77 2.65 40.87
CA SER A 189 12.69 2.66 42.02
C SER A 189 12.47 3.90 42.88
#